data_AF-A0A2K1EF51-F1
#
_entry.id   AF-A0A2K1EF51-F1
#
_cell.length_a   1.000
_cell.length_b   1.000
_cell.length_c   1.000
_cell.angle_alpha   90.00
_cell.angle_beta   90.00
_cell.angle_gamma   90.00
#
_symmetry.space_group_name_H-M   'P 1'
#
loop_
_entity.id
_entity.type
_entity.pdbx_description
1 polymer ?
#
loop_
_entity_poly.entity_id
_entity_poly.type
_entity_poly.pdbx_seq_one_letter_code
_entity_poly.pdbx_strand_id
1 'polypeptide(L)'
;MIEPCRPSETFTIINELIDRYQEVFNRQITLAYETGQMDSDTYKRFVVIECDAVSLDAVYDHFDQLFHELADYHRGRLKERIFKGAEFIDSLDRSDPRRPAALNKYDALCERLRQSEK
;
A
#
# COMPACT_ATOMS: atom_id res chain seq x y z
N MET A 1 18.24 -46.60 5.87
CA MET A 1 17.82 -45.51 6.78
C MET A 1 18.12 -44.22 6.04
N ILE A 2 17.09 -43.46 5.68
CA ILE A 2 17.26 -42.17 5.01
C ILE A 2 17.31 -41.15 6.13
N GLU A 3 18.47 -40.53 6.37
CA GLU A 3 18.55 -39.37 7.25
C GLU A 3 17.63 -38.28 6.69
N PRO A 4 16.73 -37.70 7.49
CA PRO A 4 15.96 -36.56 7.04
C PRO A 4 16.95 -35.42 6.74
N CYS A 5 16.97 -34.96 5.49
CA CYS A 5 17.72 -33.77 5.08
C CYS A 5 17.32 -32.61 5.98
N ARG A 6 18.18 -32.25 6.94
CA ARG A 6 18.02 -31.02 7.71
C ARG A 6 18.11 -29.86 6.71
N PRO A 7 17.13 -28.94 6.70
CA PRO A 7 17.27 -27.72 5.91
C PRO A 7 18.54 -26.99 6.36
N SER A 8 19.26 -26.41 5.39
CA SER A 8 20.37 -25.51 5.69
C SER A 8 19.89 -24.38 6.61
N GLU A 9 20.68 -23.98 7.60
CA GLU A 9 20.34 -22.86 8.51
C GLU A 9 19.96 -21.59 7.72
N THR A 10 20.63 -21.33 6.60
CA THR A 10 20.33 -20.21 5.70
C THR A 10 18.94 -20.32 5.08
N PHE A 11 18.50 -21.52 4.72
CA PHE A 11 17.17 -21.75 4.14
C PHE A 11 16.07 -21.48 5.16
N THR A 12 16.28 -21.88 6.42
CA THR A 12 15.34 -21.57 7.53
C THR A 12 15.23 -20.07 7.75
N ILE A 13 16.36 -19.35 7.80
CA ILE A 13 16.39 -17.88 8.00
C ILE A 13 15.64 -17.16 6.88
N ILE A 14 15.85 -17.56 5.62
CA ILE A 14 15.19 -16.95 4.45
C ILE A 14 13.67 -17.12 4.54
N ASN A 15 13.19 -18.33 4.83
CA ASN A 15 11.75 -18.57 4.93
C ASN A 15 11.11 -17.81 6.10
N GLU A 16 11.77 -17.77 7.26
CA GLU A 16 11.28 -16.98 8.41
C GLU A 16 11.20 -15.48 8.08
N LEU A 17 12.15 -14.96 7.29
CA LEU A 17 12.15 -13.58 6.84
C LEU A 17 11.02 -13.31 5.84
N ILE A 18 10.81 -14.21 4.89
CA ILE A 18 9.69 -14.16 3.93
C ILE A 18 8.36 -14.14 4.68
N ASP A 19 8.14 -15.09 5.59
CA ASP A 19 6.89 -15.18 6.37
C ASP A 19 6.60 -13.90 7.13
N ARG A 20 7.63 -13.32 7.78
CA ARG A 20 7.49 -12.07 8.54
C ARG A 20 7.12 -10.89 7.65
N TYR A 21 7.80 -10.71 6.51
CA TYR A 21 7.49 -9.59 5.62
C TYR A 21 6.14 -9.77 4.93
N GLN A 22 5.83 -10.99 4.50
CA GLN A 22 4.53 -11.32 3.93
C GLN A 22 3.40 -11.07 4.92
N GLU A 23 3.58 -11.42 6.20
CA GLU A 23 2.60 -11.14 7.25
C GLU A 23 2.35 -9.63 7.39
N VAL A 24 3.43 -8.83 7.48
CA VAL A 24 3.31 -7.37 7.58
C VAL A 24 2.61 -6.79 6.35
N PHE A 25 3.00 -7.22 5.15
CA PHE A 25 2.40 -6.77 3.91
C PHE A 25 0.92 -7.11 3.82
N ASN A 26 0.56 -8.38 4.11
CA ASN A 26 -0.81 -8.86 4.12
C ASN A 26 -1.69 -8.07 5.10
N ARG A 27 -1.17 -7.74 6.30
CA ARG A 27 -1.88 -6.90 7.26
C ARG A 27 -2.17 -5.50 6.71
N GLN A 28 -1.21 -4.88 6.01
CA GLN A 28 -1.41 -3.56 5.42
C GLN A 28 -2.48 -3.57 4.32
N ILE A 29 -2.42 -4.54 3.38
CA ILE A 29 -3.39 -4.61 2.29
C ILE A 29 -4.80 -4.99 2.78
N THR A 30 -4.91 -5.87 3.78
CA THR A 30 -6.20 -6.22 4.39
C THR A 30 -6.82 -5.02 5.07
N LEU A 31 -6.05 -4.29 5.90
CA LEU A 31 -6.55 -3.08 6.56
C LEU A 31 -6.97 -2.02 5.53
N ALA A 32 -6.19 -1.82 4.48
CA ALA A 32 -6.52 -0.89 3.41
C ALA A 32 -7.83 -1.27 2.70
N TYR A 33 -8.07 -2.56 2.46
CA TYR A 33 -9.30 -3.05 1.86
C TYR A 33 -10.51 -2.88 2.80
N GLU A 34 -10.39 -3.33 4.05
CA GLU A 34 -11.46 -3.23 5.05
C GLU A 34 -11.88 -1.78 5.34
N THR A 35 -10.93 -0.84 5.29
CA THR A 35 -11.19 0.59 5.49
C THR A 35 -11.63 1.33 4.22
N GLY A 36 -11.81 0.61 3.09
CA GLY A 36 -12.22 1.18 1.80
C GLY A 36 -11.16 2.06 1.14
N GLN A 37 -9.90 1.98 1.59
CA GLN A 37 -8.76 2.69 1.00
C GLN A 37 -8.17 1.94 -0.19
N MET A 38 -8.49 0.65 -0.34
CA MET A 38 -8.11 -0.21 -1.46
C MET A 38 -9.35 -0.83 -2.11
N ASP A 39 -9.39 -0.88 -3.45
CA ASP A 39 -10.44 -1.56 -4.21
C ASP A 39 -10.20 -3.08 -4.29
N SER A 40 -11.27 -3.83 -4.60
CA SER A 40 -11.24 -5.30 -4.61
C SER A 40 -10.26 -5.88 -5.63
N ASP A 41 -10.12 -5.25 -6.80
CA ASP A 41 -9.27 -5.77 -7.86
C ASP A 41 -7.79 -5.61 -7.51
N THR A 42 -7.42 -4.45 -6.94
CA THR A 42 -6.08 -4.20 -6.41
C THR A 42 -5.76 -5.13 -5.24
N TYR A 43 -6.71 -5.33 -4.31
CA TYR A 43 -6.53 -6.25 -3.19
C TYR A 43 -6.24 -7.68 -3.67
N LYS A 44 -7.04 -8.21 -4.61
CA LYS A 44 -6.83 -9.54 -5.19
C LYS A 44 -5.46 -9.65 -5.87
N ARG A 45 -5.00 -8.60 -6.55
CA ARG A 45 -3.68 -8.57 -7.18
C ARG A 45 -2.56 -8.66 -6.16
N PHE A 46 -2.65 -7.96 -5.03
CA PHE A 46 -1.60 -7.99 -4.00
C PHE A 46 -1.60 -9.28 -3.18
N VAL A 47 -2.76 -9.86 -2.89
CA VAL A 47 -2.87 -11.08 -2.06
C VAL A 47 -2.23 -12.31 -2.72
N VAL A 48 -2.22 -12.38 -4.05
CA VAL A 48 -1.65 -13.53 -4.78
C VAL A 48 -0.14 -13.44 -5.00
N ILE A 49 0.51 -12.38 -4.52
CA ILE A 49 1.96 -12.22 -4.66
C ILE A 49 2.65 -13.07 -3.59
N GLU A 50 3.50 -13.98 -4.06
CA GLU A 50 4.35 -14.84 -3.24
C GLU A 50 5.82 -14.52 -3.51
N CYS A 51 6.67 -14.72 -2.50
CA CYS A 51 8.11 -14.55 -2.61
C CYS A 51 8.78 -15.92 -2.74
N ASP A 52 9.48 -16.16 -3.84
CA ASP A 52 10.26 -17.38 -4.13
C ASP A 52 11.78 -17.15 -4.03
N ALA A 53 12.19 -16.06 -3.39
CA ALA A 53 13.59 -15.67 -3.27
C ALA A 53 14.42 -16.69 -2.50
N VAL A 54 15.62 -16.99 -3.03
CA VAL A 54 16.56 -17.99 -2.48
C VAL A 54 17.77 -17.38 -1.79
N SER A 55 17.79 -16.05 -1.60
CA SER A 55 18.85 -15.32 -0.92
C SER A 55 18.26 -14.15 -0.13
N LEU A 56 18.96 -13.70 0.91
CA LEU A 56 18.51 -12.58 1.75
C LEU A 56 18.34 -11.28 0.93
N ASP A 57 19.30 -10.96 0.08
CA ASP A 57 19.25 -9.75 -0.77
C ASP A 57 18.01 -9.78 -1.67
N ALA A 58 17.72 -10.93 -2.29
CA ALA A 58 16.53 -11.09 -3.12
C ALA A 58 15.22 -10.97 -2.32
N VAL A 59 15.19 -11.43 -1.05
CA VAL A 59 14.02 -11.21 -0.17
C VAL A 59 13.83 -9.72 0.10
N TYR A 60 14.91 -9.01 0.44
CA TYR A 60 14.84 -7.57 0.69
C TYR A 60 14.39 -6.80 -0.55
N ASP A 61 14.98 -7.07 -1.71
CA ASP A 61 14.63 -6.41 -2.97
C ASP A 61 13.16 -6.67 -3.34
N HIS A 62 12.69 -7.91 -3.19
CA HIS A 62 11.29 -8.28 -3.48
C HIS A 62 10.32 -7.46 -2.61
N PHE A 63 10.52 -7.45 -1.29
CA PHE A 63 9.62 -6.74 -0.40
C PHE A 63 9.78 -5.23 -0.48
N ASP A 64 10.99 -4.70 -0.72
CA ASP A 64 11.19 -3.27 -0.94
C ASP A 64 10.37 -2.80 -2.16
N GLN A 65 10.46 -3.50 -3.29
CA GLN A 65 9.65 -3.20 -4.46
C GLN A 65 8.15 -3.30 -4.14
N LEU A 66 7.74 -4.35 -3.45
CA LEU A 66 6.33 -4.59 -3.13
C LEU A 66 5.73 -3.50 -2.22
N PHE A 67 6.49 -3.03 -1.22
CA PHE A 67 6.09 -1.91 -0.37
C PHE A 67 6.09 -0.59 -1.13
N HIS A 68 7.03 -0.37 -2.04
CA HIS A 68 7.02 0.79 -2.93
C HIS A 68 5.76 0.81 -3.81
N GLU A 69 5.40 -0.31 -4.42
CA GLU A 69 4.18 -0.43 -5.23
C GLU A 69 2.90 -0.13 -4.43
N LEU A 70 2.83 -0.63 -3.18
CA LEU A 70 1.72 -0.33 -2.28
C LEU A 70 1.67 1.16 -1.90
N ALA A 71 2.82 1.77 -1.60
CA ALA A 71 2.91 3.19 -1.30
C ALA A 71 2.49 4.05 -2.50
N ASP A 72 2.93 3.69 -3.71
CA ASP A 72 2.57 4.36 -4.95
C ASP A 72 1.08 4.25 -5.25
N TYR A 73 0.47 3.09 -5.00
CA TYR A 73 -0.99 2.94 -5.08
C TYR A 73 -1.71 3.93 -4.17
N HIS A 74 -1.33 4.01 -2.89
CA HIS A 74 -1.95 4.93 -1.94
C HIS A 74 -1.73 6.40 -2.31
N ARG A 75 -0.54 6.75 -2.82
CA ARG A 75 -0.24 8.08 -3.33
C ARG A 75 -1.11 8.42 -4.54
N GLY A 76 -1.28 7.49 -5.48
CA GLY A 76 -2.15 7.64 -6.64
C GLY A 76 -3.61 7.88 -6.24
N ARG A 77 -4.13 7.08 -5.30
CA ARG A 77 -5.49 7.25 -4.75
C ARG A 77 -5.68 8.58 -4.04
N LEU A 78 -4.67 9.05 -3.31
CA LEU A 78 -4.71 10.37 -2.67
C LEU A 78 -4.78 11.49 -3.73
N LYS A 79 -3.95 11.42 -4.77
CA LYS A 79 -3.98 12.36 -5.90
C LYS A 79 -5.34 12.36 -6.61
N GLU A 80 -5.91 11.19 -6.88
CA GLU A 80 -7.25 11.06 -7.48
C GLU A 80 -8.32 11.76 -6.63
N ARG A 81 -8.28 11.59 -5.30
CA ARG A 81 -9.21 12.26 -4.38
C ARG A 81 -9.04 13.79 -4.38
N ILE A 82 -7.81 14.28 -4.49
CA ILE A 82 -7.51 15.70 -4.60
C ILE A 82 -8.12 16.26 -5.89
N PHE A 83 -7.92 15.59 -7.04
CA PHE A 83 -8.50 16.02 -8.31
C PHE A 83 -10.02 16.05 -8.28
N LYS A 84 -10.67 14.98 -7.80
CA LYS A 84 -12.13 14.95 -7.63
C LYS A 84 -12.62 16.04 -6.66
N GLY A 85 -11.84 16.32 -5.62
CA GLY A 85 -12.12 17.41 -4.68
C GLY A 85 -12.10 18.78 -5.36
N ALA A 86 -11.11 19.04 -6.20
CA ALA A 86 -11.01 20.26 -6.99
C ALA A 86 -12.18 20.41 -7.97
N GLU A 87 -12.48 19.36 -8.76
CA GLU A 87 -13.61 19.34 -9.68
C GLU A 87 -14.94 19.62 -8.96
N PHE A 88 -15.13 19.03 -7.78
CA PHE A 88 -16.32 19.29 -6.97
C PHE A 88 -16.38 20.76 -6.54
N ILE A 89 -15.29 21.34 -6.04
CA ILE A 89 -15.24 22.75 -5.64
C ILE A 89 -15.52 23.69 -6.82
N ASP A 90 -14.98 23.39 -7.99
CA ASP A 90 -15.17 24.18 -9.21
C ASP A 90 -16.62 24.12 -9.71
N SER A 91 -17.32 23.01 -9.46
CA SER A 91 -18.75 22.87 -9.78
C SER A 91 -19.67 23.68 -8.86
N LEU A 92 -19.18 24.17 -7.72
CA LEU A 92 -19.97 24.93 -6.76
C LEU A 92 -19.93 26.43 -7.05
N ASP A 93 -21.08 27.08 -6.92
CA ASP A 93 -21.14 28.54 -6.90
C ASP A 93 -20.38 29.10 -5.69
N ARG A 94 -19.94 30.37 -5.80
CA ARG A 94 -19.21 31.03 -4.71
C ARG A 94 -20.02 31.16 -3.43
N SER A 95 -21.34 31.23 -3.54
CA SER A 95 -22.28 31.30 -2.42
C SER A 95 -22.79 29.94 -1.94
N ASP A 96 -22.34 28.81 -2.54
CA ASP A 96 -22.81 27.50 -2.11
C ASP A 96 -22.33 27.21 -0.67
N PRO A 97 -23.25 26.88 0.25
CA PRO A 97 -22.92 26.67 1.67
C PRO A 97 -21.98 25.47 1.91
N ARG A 98 -21.84 24.55 0.93
CA ARG A 98 -20.94 23.40 1.01
C ARG A 98 -19.50 23.76 0.68
N ARG A 99 -19.26 24.88 -0.01
CA ARG A 99 -17.95 25.27 -0.54
C ARG A 99 -16.86 25.40 0.55
N PRO A 100 -17.10 26.04 1.72
CA PRO A 100 -16.08 26.13 2.76
C PRO A 100 -15.66 24.75 3.29
N ALA A 101 -16.61 23.84 3.49
CA ALA A 101 -16.32 22.49 3.94
C ALA A 101 -15.56 21.68 2.89
N ALA A 102 -15.86 21.88 1.60
CA ALA A 102 -15.16 21.25 0.49
C ALA A 102 -13.70 21.71 0.39
N LEU A 103 -13.45 23.03 0.50
CA LEU A 103 -12.11 23.61 0.53
C LEU A 103 -11.28 23.07 1.69
N ASN A 104 -11.83 23.06 2.91
CA ASN A 104 -11.13 22.49 4.07
C ASN A 104 -10.71 21.02 3.87
N LYS A 105 -11.59 20.21 3.26
CA LYS A 105 -11.27 18.82 2.93
C LYS A 105 -10.17 18.72 1.87
N TYR A 106 -10.23 19.55 0.84
CA TYR A 106 -9.21 19.62 -0.21
C TYR A 106 -7.84 19.99 0.38
N ASP A 107 -7.78 21.04 1.21
CA ASP A 107 -6.55 21.50 1.85
C ASP A 107 -5.92 20.41 2.73
N ALA A 108 -6.75 19.68 3.49
CA ALA A 108 -6.29 18.55 4.29
C ALA A 108 -5.71 17.40 3.44
N LEU A 109 -6.30 17.12 2.28
CA LEU A 109 -5.77 16.12 1.35
C LEU A 109 -4.43 16.57 0.75
N CYS A 110 -4.32 17.84 0.36
CA CYS A 110 -3.08 18.43 -0.14
C CYS A 110 -1.97 18.44 0.91
N GLU A 111 -2.28 18.72 2.18
CA GLU A 111 -1.32 18.62 3.28
C GLU A 111 -0.86 17.17 3.47
N ARG A 112 -1.79 16.20 3.46
CA ARG A 112 -1.43 14.78 3.55
C ARG A 112 -0.52 14.34 2.40
N LEU A 113 -0.74 14.84 1.18
CA LEU A 113 0.12 14.54 0.03
C LEU A 113 1.52 15.11 0.26
N ARG A 114 1.61 16.38 0.67
CA ARG A 114 2.91 17.03 1.00
C ARG A 114 3.67 16.31 2.10
N GLN A 115 2.99 15.70 3.07
CA GLN A 115 3.62 14.90 4.12
C GLN A 115 4.12 13.54 3.61
N SER A 116 3.47 12.96 2.60
CA SER A 116 3.88 11.68 1.99
C SER A 116 5.03 11.79 0.99
N GLU A 117 5.42 13.01 0.62
CA GLU A 117 6.49 13.33 -0.34
C GLU A 117 7.76 13.88 0.37
N LYS A 118 7.72 13.97 1.71
CA LYS A 118 8.88 14.30 2.56
C LYS A 118 9.55 13.02 3.03
#